data_AF-A0A1S8JSH7-F1
#
_entry.id   AF-A0A1S8JSH7-F1
#
_cell.length_a   1.000
_cell.length_b   1.000
_cell.length_c   1.000
_cell.angle_alpha   90.00
_cell.angle_beta   90.00
_cell.angle_gamma   90.00
#
_symmetry.space_group_name_H-M   'P 1'
#
loop_
_entity.id
_entity.type
_entity.pdbx_description
1 polymer ?
#
loop_
_entity_poly.entity_id
_entity_poly.type
_entity_poly.pdbx_seq_one_letter_code
_entity_poly.pdbx_strand_id
1 'polypeptide(L)'
;MMEKFLEKISESPYRENFVLKGGFLIGSKYGIENRTTKDIDTTLREMKVTKETLTTVLNDIFSTPTKEGIQFEIQGMKETREADYYPGFSLRVLAHLENMRPDFKVDVTTGDSIYPATITHSHKLMFEDRT
;
A
#
# COMPACT_ATOMS: atom_id res chain seq x y z
N MET A 1 7.38 -5.58 -6.65
CA MET A 1 7.12 -4.13 -6.44
C MET A 1 6.08 -3.90 -5.36
N MET A 2 4.83 -4.38 -5.53
CA MET A 2 3.77 -4.21 -4.52
C MET A 2 4.14 -4.77 -3.14
N GLU A 3 4.74 -5.97 -3.07
CA GLU A 3 5.26 -6.55 -1.82
C GLU A 3 6.27 -5.64 -1.12
N LYS A 4 7.17 -5.02 -1.88
CA LYS A 4 8.20 -4.11 -1.37
C LYS A 4 7.63 -2.76 -0.92
N PHE A 5 6.54 -2.31 -1.55
CA PHE A 5 5.78 -1.18 -1.04
C PHE A 5 5.12 -1.50 0.31
N LEU A 6 4.53 -2.68 0.46
CA LEU A 6 3.94 -3.12 1.73
C LEU A 6 5.00 -3.36 2.81
N GLU A 7 6.18 -3.83 2.44
CA GLU A 7 7.34 -3.94 3.34
C GLU A 7 7.77 -2.55 3.85
N LYS A 8 7.85 -1.54 2.96
CA LYS A 8 8.15 -0.16 3.38
C LYS A 8 7.11 0.37 4.36
N ILE A 9 5.83 0.07 4.18
CA ILE A 9 4.78 0.42 5.15
C ILE A 9 5.00 -0.32 6.47
N SER A 10 5.27 -1.63 6.44
CA SER A 10 5.40 -2.44 7.67
C SER A 10 6.62 -2.07 8.52
N GLU A 11 7.68 -1.58 7.87
CA GLU A 11 8.89 -1.07 8.53
C GLU A 11 8.78 0.42 8.96
N SER A 12 7.70 1.11 8.56
CA SER A 12 7.48 2.53 8.88
C SER A 12 6.78 2.76 10.22
N PRO A 13 6.86 3.99 10.78
CA PRO A 13 6.06 4.39 11.94
C PRO A 13 4.54 4.30 11.71
N TYR A 14 4.08 4.21 10.45
CA TYR A 14 2.67 4.21 10.07
C TYR A 14 2.05 2.82 9.95
N ARG A 15 2.82 1.75 10.23
CA ARG A 15 2.38 0.37 9.99
C ARG A 15 1.03 0.02 10.62
N GLU A 16 0.72 0.57 11.80
CA GLU A 16 -0.52 0.28 12.53
C GLU A 16 -1.73 1.06 11.95
N ASN A 17 -1.46 2.15 11.21
CA ASN A 17 -2.47 2.96 10.55
C ASN A 17 -2.99 2.29 9.28
N PHE A 18 -2.12 1.58 8.54
CA PHE A 18 -2.49 0.92 7.29
C PHE A 18 -3.05 -0.48 7.54
N VAL A 19 -4.23 -0.74 6.98
CA VAL A 19 -4.83 -2.08 6.95
C VAL A 19 -4.95 -2.53 5.50
N LEU A 20 -4.24 -3.60 5.16
CA LEU A 20 -4.32 -4.24 3.84
C LEU A 20 -5.63 -5.02 3.69
N LYS A 21 -6.26 -4.92 2.52
CA LYS A 21 -7.46 -5.64 2.16
C LYS A 21 -7.44 -6.03 0.67
N GLY A 22 -8.56 -6.55 0.18
CA GLY A 22 -8.78 -6.75 -1.25
C GLY A 22 -8.01 -7.93 -1.85
N GLY A 23 -7.83 -7.87 -3.17
CA GLY A 23 -7.36 -9.00 -3.99
C GLY A 23 -5.92 -9.41 -3.71
N PHE A 24 -5.04 -8.44 -3.44
CA PHE A 24 -3.64 -8.71 -3.13
C PHE A 24 -3.50 -9.60 -1.89
N LEU A 25 -4.22 -9.28 -0.81
CA LEU A 25 -4.24 -10.09 0.42
C LEU A 25 -4.76 -11.51 0.18
N ILE A 26 -5.83 -11.66 -0.61
CA ILE A 26 -6.41 -12.97 -0.92
C ILE A 26 -5.41 -13.81 -1.74
N GLY A 27 -4.78 -13.22 -2.74
CA GLY A 27 -3.76 -13.89 -3.57
C GLY A 27 -2.56 -14.33 -2.73
N SER A 28 -2.03 -13.43 -1.91
CA SER A 28 -0.93 -13.67 -0.96
C SER A 28 -1.25 -14.81 0.02
N LYS A 29 -2.43 -14.79 0.65
CA LYS A 29 -2.79 -15.77 1.69
C LYS A 29 -3.09 -17.17 1.15
N TYR A 30 -3.66 -17.27 -0.05
CA TYR A 30 -4.18 -18.54 -0.58
C TYR A 30 -3.44 -19.05 -1.82
N GLY A 31 -2.35 -18.40 -2.25
CA GLY A 31 -1.57 -18.83 -3.41
C GLY A 31 -2.35 -18.81 -4.72
N ILE A 32 -3.35 -17.93 -4.83
CA ILE A 32 -4.18 -17.80 -6.04
C ILE A 32 -3.44 -16.86 -7.00
N GLU A 33 -2.40 -17.38 -7.63
CA GLU A 33 -1.49 -16.63 -8.52
C GLU A 33 -2.16 -16.09 -9.80
N ASN A 34 -3.37 -16.57 -10.12
CA ASN A 34 -4.08 -16.28 -11.37
C ASN A 34 -4.92 -14.99 -11.36
N ARG A 35 -4.84 -14.12 -10.34
CA ARG A 35 -5.38 -12.77 -10.43
C ARG A 35 -4.25 -11.75 -10.51
N THR A 36 -4.07 -11.24 -11.73
CA THR A 36 -3.26 -10.10 -12.13
C THR A 36 -3.75 -8.78 -11.49
N THR A 37 -3.92 -8.70 -10.17
CA THR A 37 -4.31 -7.45 -9.52
C THR A 37 -3.08 -6.54 -9.47
N LYS A 38 -3.09 -5.44 -10.23
CA LYS A 38 -2.04 -4.41 -10.22
C LYS A 38 -2.29 -3.33 -9.15
N ASP A 39 -3.10 -3.68 -8.16
CA ASP A 39 -3.73 -2.74 -7.26
C ASP A 39 -3.52 -3.22 -5.82
N ILE A 40 -3.18 -2.30 -4.93
CA ILE A 40 -3.15 -2.53 -3.48
C ILE A 40 -4.33 -1.79 -2.86
N ASP A 41 -5.24 -2.52 -2.23
CA ASP A 41 -6.35 -1.93 -1.49
C ASP A 41 -5.99 -1.78 -0.01
N THR A 42 -6.11 -0.58 0.53
CA THR A 42 -5.84 -0.28 1.93
C THR A 42 -6.95 0.56 2.56
N THR A 43 -7.07 0.47 3.88
CA THR A 43 -7.85 1.42 4.67
C THR A 43 -6.99 1.99 5.79
N LEU A 44 -7.03 3.31 5.95
CA LEU A 44 -6.30 4.04 6.97
C LEU A 44 -7.17 4.24 8.22
N ARG A 45 -6.58 3.97 9.37
CA ARG A 45 -7.16 4.17 10.69
C ARG A 45 -6.39 5.20 11.49
N GLU A 46 -7.09 5.85 12.41
CA GLU A 46 -6.51 6.79 13.38
C GLU A 46 -5.75 7.95 12.72
N MET A 47 -6.08 8.24 11.46
CA MET A 47 -5.45 9.26 10.64
C MET A 47 -6.48 9.84 9.68
N LYS A 48 -6.47 11.16 9.52
CA LYS A 48 -7.32 11.83 8.55
C LYS A 48 -6.80 11.55 7.14
N VAL A 49 -7.69 11.10 6.26
CA VAL A 49 -7.35 10.86 4.86
C VAL A 49 -7.58 12.13 4.05
N THR A 50 -6.50 12.86 3.76
CA THR A 50 -6.47 13.97 2.81
C THR A 50 -5.29 13.83 1.87
N LYS A 51 -5.30 14.57 0.76
CA LYS A 51 -4.19 14.61 -0.19
C LYS A 51 -2.87 14.98 0.49
N GLU A 52 -2.90 15.96 1.37
CA GLU A 52 -1.73 16.47 2.10
C GLU A 52 -1.19 15.41 3.05
N THR A 53 -2.05 14.83 3.89
CA THR A 53 -1.63 13.80 4.85
C THR A 53 -1.06 12.58 4.14
N LEU A 54 -1.71 12.08 3.09
CA LEU A 54 -1.20 10.96 2.31
C LEU A 54 0.14 11.27 1.64
N THR A 55 0.30 12.47 1.08
CA THR A 55 1.56 12.90 0.46
C THR A 55 2.68 12.93 1.49
N THR A 56 2.46 13.51 2.67
CA THR A 56 3.45 13.56 3.75
C THR A 56 3.84 12.16 4.21
N VAL A 57 2.85 11.32 4.53
CA VAL A 57 3.06 9.96 5.04
C VAL A 57 3.81 9.09 4.04
N LEU A 58 3.38 9.08 2.78
CA LEU A 58 4.01 8.25 1.76
C LEU A 58 5.41 8.76 1.40
N ASN A 59 5.64 10.07 1.37
CA ASN A 59 7.00 10.60 1.16
C ASN A 59 7.94 10.23 2.32
N ASP A 60 7.46 10.20 3.56
CA ASP A 60 8.24 9.73 4.70
C ASP A 60 8.56 8.24 4.58
N ILE A 61 7.56 7.42 4.23
CA ILE A 61 7.75 5.99 3.94
C ILE A 61 8.76 5.80 2.80
N PHE A 62 8.72 6.62 1.75
CA PHE A 62 9.58 6.53 0.57
C PHE A 62 10.93 7.23 0.75
N SER A 63 11.22 7.82 1.91
CA SER A 63 12.42 8.65 2.14
C SER A 63 13.74 7.94 1.86
N THR A 64 13.76 6.62 1.97
CA THR A 64 14.93 5.77 1.73
C THR A 64 14.60 4.63 0.76
N PRO A 65 15.52 4.26 -0.13
CA PRO A 65 15.37 3.08 -0.96
C PRO A 65 15.19 1.81 -0.12
N THR A 66 14.55 0.80 -0.70
CA THR A 66 14.58 -0.58 -0.17
C THR A 66 16.00 -1.16 -0.21
N LYS A 67 16.22 -2.31 0.43
CA LYS A 67 17.51 -3.01 0.40
C LYS A 67 17.95 -3.38 -1.01
N GLU A 68 17.00 -3.64 -1.89
CA GLU A 68 17.21 -3.94 -3.31
C GLU A 68 17.41 -2.69 -4.17
N GLY A 69 17.44 -1.49 -3.58
CA GLY A 69 17.63 -0.23 -4.30
C GLY A 69 16.36 0.31 -4.97
N ILE A 70 15.18 -0.22 -4.65
CA ILE A 70 13.91 0.30 -5.17
C ILE A 70 13.57 1.61 -4.46
N GLN A 71 13.45 2.69 -5.23
CA GLN A 71 12.94 3.99 -4.77
C GLN A 71 11.51 4.19 -5.25
N PHE A 72 10.61 4.65 -4.37
CA PHE A 72 9.21 4.91 -4.72
C PHE A 72 8.93 6.40 -4.86
N GLU A 73 8.00 6.74 -5.74
CA GLU A 73 7.52 8.10 -6.00
C GLU A 73 6.00 8.10 -6.20
N ILE A 74 5.31 9.10 -5.67
CA ILE A 74 3.89 9.34 -5.97
C ILE A 74 3.80 10.05 -7.32
N GLN A 75 3.39 9.35 -8.37
CA GLN A 75 3.22 9.95 -9.71
C GLN A 75 1.90 10.72 -9.83
N GLY A 76 0.87 10.32 -9.09
CA GLY A 76 -0.43 10.98 -9.14
C GLY A 76 -1.35 10.51 -8.02
N MET A 77 -2.31 11.37 -7.68
CA MET A 77 -3.31 11.10 -6.66
C MET A 77 -4.63 11.73 -7.08
N LYS A 78 -5.70 10.94 -7.04
CA LYS A 78 -7.06 11.37 -7.33
C LYS A 78 -7.95 11.04 -6.13
N GLU A 79 -8.78 11.99 -5.73
CA GLU A 79 -9.81 11.72 -4.74
C GLU A 79 -10.83 10.72 -5.30
N THR A 80 -11.27 9.83 -4.43
CA THR A 80 -12.33 8.87 -4.68
C THR A 80 -13.37 9.03 -3.57
N ARG A 81 -14.62 8.62 -3.81
CA ARG A 81 -15.70 8.78 -2.82
C ARG A 81 -16.02 10.24 -2.45
N GLU A 82 -15.90 11.18 -3.39
CA GLU A 82 -16.19 12.61 -3.17
C GLU A 82 -17.61 12.89 -2.60
N ALA A 83 -18.57 11.99 -2.85
CA ALA A 83 -19.95 12.10 -2.36
C ALA A 83 -20.21 11.36 -1.03
N ASP A 84 -19.21 10.66 -0.48
CA ASP A 84 -19.34 9.90 0.77
C ASP A 84 -18.93 10.75 1.97
N TYR A 85 -19.34 10.33 3.17
CA TYR A 85 -18.93 10.97 4.41
C TYR A 85 -17.42 10.85 4.68
N TYR A 86 -16.78 9.80 4.15
CA TYR A 86 -15.36 9.53 4.31
C TYR A 86 -14.65 9.53 2.94
N PRO A 87 -13.66 10.42 2.73
CA PRO A 87 -12.94 10.48 1.48
C PRO A 87 -12.05 9.25 1.28
N GLY A 88 -11.85 8.88 0.02
CA GLY A 88 -10.84 7.93 -0.42
C GLY A 88 -9.87 8.59 -1.40
N PHE A 89 -8.75 7.93 -1.67
CA PHE A 89 -7.80 8.36 -2.69
C PHE A 89 -7.30 7.16 -3.47
N SER A 90 -7.15 7.34 -4.77
CA SER A 90 -6.47 6.41 -5.66
C SER A 90 -5.15 7.04 -6.08
N LEU A 91 -4.05 6.36 -5.79
CA LEU A 91 -2.69 6.80 -6.07
C LEU A 91 -2.08 5.95 -7.17
N ARG A 92 -1.25 6.59 -7.99
CA ARG A 92 -0.32 5.91 -8.88
C ARG A 92 1.08 6.05 -8.30
N VAL A 93 1.69 4.92 -7.96
CA VAL A 93 3.04 4.86 -7.38
C VAL A 93 3.99 4.32 -8.42
N LEU A 94 5.10 5.04 -8.65
CA LEU A 94 6.18 4.63 -9.54
C LEU A 94 7.31 4.02 -8.71
N ALA A 95 7.82 2.86 -9.13
CA ALA A 95 8.97 2.22 -8.52
C ALA A 95 10.17 2.32 -9.46
N HIS A 96 11.28 2.84 -8.96
CA HIS A 96 12.54 3.01 -9.68
C HIS A 96 13.48 1.90 -9.26
N LEU A 97 13.83 1.02 -10.19
CA LEU A 97 14.83 -0.03 -10.00
C LEU A 97 15.72 -0.08 -11.24
N GLU A 98 16.98 0.31 -11.12
CA GLU A 98 17.92 0.41 -12.25
C GLU A 98 17.31 1.18 -13.45
N ASN A 99 17.09 0.50 -14.59
CA ASN A 99 16.46 1.05 -15.79
C ASN A 99 14.94 0.80 -15.86
N MET A 100 14.39 0.04 -14.92
CA MET A 100 12.96 -0.26 -14.84
C MET A 100 12.20 0.83 -14.10
N ARG A 101 10.98 1.12 -14.58
CA ARG A 101 10.04 2.08 -13.99
C ARG A 101 8.61 1.52 -13.91
N PRO A 102 8.39 0.34 -13.28
CA PRO A 102 7.04 -0.19 -13.13
C PRO A 102 6.21 0.68 -12.20
N ASP A 103 4.94 0.87 -12.56
CA ASP A 103 3.96 1.54 -11.74
C ASP A 103 2.87 0.57 -11.26
N PHE A 104 2.20 0.94 -10.17
CA PHE A 104 1.04 0.23 -9.66
C PHE A 104 0.09 1.21 -8.98
N LYS A 105 -1.17 0.77 -8.82
CA LYS A 105 -2.20 1.57 -8.18
C LYS A 105 -2.29 1.23 -6.69
N VAL A 106 -2.50 2.24 -5.86
CA VAL A 106 -2.80 2.06 -4.43
C VAL A 106 -4.10 2.79 -4.14
N ASP A 107 -5.12 2.04 -3.72
CA ASP A 107 -6.40 2.60 -3.28
C ASP A 107 -6.38 2.71 -1.75
N VAL A 108 -6.60 3.92 -1.25
CA VAL A 108 -6.61 4.24 0.19
C VAL A 108 -7.99 4.75 0.56
N THR A 109 -8.56 4.18 1.60
CA THR A 109 -9.91 4.51 2.08
C THR A 109 -9.86 4.78 3.59
N THR A 110 -10.94 5.30 4.17
CA THR A 110 -11.10 5.42 5.62
C THR A 110 -12.57 5.26 6.01
N GLY A 111 -12.83 5.09 7.31
CA GLY A 111 -14.18 4.90 7.84
C GLY A 111 -14.80 3.54 7.51
N ASP A 112 -14.03 2.61 6.93
CA ASP A 112 -14.55 1.27 6.66
C ASP A 112 -14.79 0.51 7.99
N SER A 113 -15.93 -0.18 8.07
CA SER A 113 -16.19 -1.11 9.18
C SER A 113 -15.32 -2.35 9.04
N ILE A 114 -14.48 -2.61 10.05
CA ILE A 114 -13.58 -3.76 10.06
C ILE A 114 -14.08 -4.76 11.09
N TYR A 115 -14.59 -5.89 10.60
CA TYR A 115 -15.04 -6.99 11.43
C TYR A 115 -14.75 -8.32 10.73
N PRO A 116 -14.13 -9.31 11.40
CA PRO A 116 -13.55 -9.27 12.76
C PRO A 116 -12.33 -8.33 12.86
N ALA A 117 -11.73 -8.21 14.05
CA ALA A 117 -10.56 -7.36 14.28
C ALA A 117 -9.40 -7.70 13.32
N THR A 118 -8.58 -6.69 13.01
CA THR A 118 -7.41 -6.87 12.13
C THR A 118 -6.41 -7.84 12.75
N ILE A 119 -5.84 -8.68 11.89
CA ILE A 119 -4.77 -9.62 12.25
C ILE A 119 -3.47 -9.20 11.57
N THR A 120 -2.35 -9.50 12.22
CA THR A 120 -1.04 -9.45 11.55
C THR A 120 -0.94 -10.65 10.59
N HIS A 121 -0.57 -10.38 9.35
CA HIS A 121 -0.36 -11.40 8.33
C HIS A 121 1.10 -11.40 7.90
N SER A 122 1.80 -12.52 8.12
CA SER A 122 3.14 -12.72 7.57
C SER A 122 3.04 -13.12 6.10
N HIS A 123 3.68 -12.34 5.23
CA HIS A 123 3.79 -12.62 3.81
C HIS A 123 5.22 -13.02 3.47
N LYS A 124 5.39 -14.17 2.80
CA LYS A 124 6.71 -14.60 2.33
C LYS A 124 7.07 -13.79 1.08
N LEU A 125 8.18 -13.06 1.15
CA LEU A 125 8.69 -12.30 0.01
C LEU A 125 9.14 -13.24 -1.11
N MET A 126 8.93 -12.86 -2.36
CA MET A 126 9.33 -13.69 -3.51
C MET A 126 10.85 -13.95 -3.58
N PHE A 127 11.67 -12.99 -3.15
CA PHE A 127 13.13 -13.02 -3.33
C PHE A 127 13.92 -13.16 -2.02
N GLU A 128 13.26 -13.15 -0.86
CA GLU A 128 13.92 -13.25 0.44
C GLU A 128 13.25 -14.33 1.31
N ASP A 129 14.05 -15.23 1.89
CA ASP A 129 13.61 -16.13 2.95
C ASP A 129 13.72 -15.39 4.30
N ARG A 130 12.67 -14.63 4.64
CA ARG A 130 12.48 -14.04 5.98
C ARG A 130 11.26 -14.71 6.62
N THR A 131 11.45 -15.21 7.83
CA THR A 131 10.40 -15.85 8.65
C THR A 131 9.66 -14.82 9.48
#